data_AF-A0A7D9HJA2-F1
#
_entry.id   AF-A0A7D9HJA2-F1
#
_cell.length_a   1.000
_cell.length_b   1.000
_cell.length_c   1.000
_cell.angle_alpha   90.00
_cell.angle_beta   90.00
_cell.angle_gamma   90.00
#
_symmetry.space_group_name_H-M   'P 1'
#
loop_
_entity.id
_entity.type
_entity.pdbx_description
1 polymer ?
#
loop_
_entity_poly.entity_id
_entity_poly.type
_entity_poly.pdbx_seq_one_letter_code
_entity_poly.pdbx_strand_id
1 'polypeptide(L)'
;MDMKARRTLYLSLVKSQLCYATEVWSPVNSVQISRRVEKVQRRATRWITMTKRGELSYRERLLALDLLPLTYDGEVRDLVYFFKSFSYIDVNTDNYVSF
;
A
#
# COMPACT_ATOMS: atom_id res chain seq x y z
N MET A 1 -19.63 13.90 -7.83
CA MET A 1 -18.30 13.40 -8.26
C MET A 1 -18.39 11.90 -8.49
N ASP A 2 -17.93 11.44 -9.64
CA ASP A 2 -17.91 10.02 -10.02
C ASP A 2 -16.94 9.21 -9.12
N MET A 3 -17.22 7.92 -8.91
CA MET A 3 -16.40 7.01 -8.11
C MET A 3 -14.97 6.91 -8.69
N LYS A 4 -14.86 6.86 -10.02
CA LYS A 4 -13.55 6.81 -10.71
C LYS A 4 -12.75 8.08 -10.46
N ALA A 5 -13.37 9.26 -10.52
CA ALA A 5 -12.71 10.53 -10.24
C ALA A 5 -12.14 10.60 -8.81
N ARG A 6 -12.92 10.15 -7.81
CA ARG A 6 -12.45 10.07 -6.41
C ARG A 6 -11.32 9.07 -6.22
N ARG A 7 -11.39 7.92 -6.91
CA ARG A 7 -10.31 6.92 -6.91
C ARG A 7 -9.02 7.52 -7.49
N THR A 8 -9.10 8.20 -8.63
CA THR A 8 -7.94 8.87 -9.24
C THR A 8 -7.35 9.93 -8.33
N LEU A 9 -8.18 10.75 -7.67
CA LEU A 9 -7.71 11.74 -6.70
C LEU A 9 -6.99 11.08 -5.52
N TYR A 10 -7.56 10.00 -4.97
CA TYR A 10 -6.95 9.25 -3.89
C TYR A 10 -5.58 8.67 -4.29
N LEU A 11 -5.48 8.07 -5.48
CA LEU A 11 -4.23 7.49 -5.97
C LEU A 11 -3.15 8.55 -6.20
N SER A 12 -3.51 9.66 -6.85
CA SER A 12 -2.56 10.71 -7.24
C SER A 12 -2.09 11.58 -6.07
N LEU A 13 -2.93 11.82 -5.06
CA LEU A 13 -2.60 12.72 -3.96
C LEU A 13 -2.30 11.99 -2.65
N VAL A 14 -3.15 11.05 -2.24
CA VAL A 14 -3.06 10.44 -0.91
C VAL A 14 -2.12 9.23 -0.94
N LYS A 15 -2.35 8.30 -1.87
CA LYS A 15 -1.52 7.08 -1.97
C LYS A 15 -0.09 7.46 -2.33
N SER A 16 0.12 8.35 -3.29
CA SER A 16 1.47 8.81 -3.68
C SER A 16 2.29 9.35 -2.49
N GLN A 17 1.69 10.18 -1.63
CA GLN A 17 2.34 10.75 -0.46
C GLN A 17 2.61 9.71 0.63
N LEU A 18 1.63 8.82 0.91
CA LEU A 18 1.78 7.76 1.91
C LEU A 18 2.79 6.68 1.49
N CYS A 19 2.93 6.47 0.19
CA CYS A 19 3.82 5.47 -0.40
C CYS A 19 5.20 6.04 -0.74
N TYR A 20 5.41 7.35 -0.59
CA TYR A 20 6.67 7.97 -0.94
C TYR A 20 7.78 7.50 0.00
N ALA A 21 8.86 6.96 -0.59
CA ALA A 21 10.08 6.55 0.11
C ALA A 21 9.82 5.61 1.30
N THR A 22 8.81 4.74 1.22
CA THR A 22 8.57 3.74 2.27
C THR A 22 9.73 2.78 2.38
N GLU A 23 10.44 2.51 1.28
CA GLU A 23 11.63 1.65 1.25
C GLU A 23 12.80 2.22 2.08
N VAL A 24 12.84 3.55 2.28
CA VAL A 24 13.92 4.26 2.97
C VAL A 24 13.57 4.57 4.42
N TRP A 25 12.34 5.00 4.67
CA TRP A 25 11.92 5.53 5.98
C TRP A 25 11.06 4.57 6.79
N SER A 26 10.48 3.52 6.19
CA SER A 26 9.64 2.59 6.94
C SER A 26 10.52 1.80 7.90
N PRO A 27 10.34 1.93 9.22
CA PRO A 27 10.97 1.01 10.14
C PRO A 27 10.34 -0.35 9.85
N VAL A 28 11.18 -1.28 9.36
CA VAL A 28 10.85 -2.61 8.79
C VAL A 28 9.72 -3.35 9.51
N ASN A 29 9.46 -3.10 10.80
CA ASN A 29 8.43 -3.78 11.60
C ASN A 29 7.56 -2.88 12.48
N SER A 30 7.36 -1.60 12.13
CA SER A 30 6.50 -0.74 12.93
C SER A 30 4.99 -1.01 12.68
N VAL A 31 4.48 -2.08 13.31
CA VAL A 31 3.04 -2.46 13.32
C VAL A 31 2.12 -1.27 13.65
N GLN A 32 2.62 -0.32 14.44
CA GLN A 32 1.88 0.89 14.78
C GLN A 32 1.74 1.86 13.60
N ILE A 33 2.77 2.01 12.77
CA ILE A 33 2.74 2.88 11.59
C ILE A 33 1.87 2.24 10.52
N SER A 34 2.03 0.94 10.25
CA SER A 34 1.17 0.22 9.29
C SER A 34 -0.30 0.32 9.69
N ARG A 35 -0.64 0.16 10.98
CA ARG A 35 -2.02 0.33 11.47
C ARG A 35 -2.55 1.76 11.31
N ARG A 36 -1.70 2.78 11.42
CA ARG A 36 -2.10 4.20 11.22
C ARG A 36 -2.33 4.49 9.74
N VAL A 37 -1.44 4.04 8.86
CA VAL A 37 -1.54 4.17 7.41
C VAL A 37 -2.81 3.46 6.90
N GLU A 38 -3.07 2.24 7.39
CA GLU A 38 -4.25 1.45 7.03
C GLU A 38 -5.58 2.14 7.44
N LYS A 39 -5.58 2.91 8.55
CA LYS A 39 -6.75 3.72 8.93
C LYS A 39 -7.06 4.80 7.90
N VAL A 40 -6.05 5.36 7.23
CA VAL A 40 -6.24 6.36 6.18
C VAL A 40 -6.93 5.71 4.97
N GLN A 41 -6.44 4.57 4.49
CA GLN A 41 -7.09 3.83 3.39
C GLN A 41 -8.51 3.41 3.74
N ARG A 42 -8.76 2.94 4.97
CA ARG A 42 -10.12 2.59 5.44
C ARG A 42 -11.09 3.75 5.45
N ARG A 43 -10.61 4.98 5.64
CA ARG A 43 -11.42 6.22 5.55
C ARG A 43 -11.59 6.64 4.10
N ALA A 44 -10.51 6.63 3.32
CA ALA A 44 -10.53 7.01 1.91
C ALA A 44 -11.44 6.11 1.08
N THR A 45 -11.36 4.78 1.22
CA THR A 45 -12.23 3.83 0.51
C THR A 45 -13.70 4.03 0.86
N ARG A 46 -14.02 4.40 2.11
CA ARG A 46 -15.38 4.78 2.53
C ARG A 46 -15.86 6.05 1.83
N TRP A 47 -15.00 7.04 1.73
CA TRP A 47 -15.29 8.31 1.04
C TRP A 47 -15.47 8.12 -0.47
N ILE A 48 -14.65 7.26 -1.11
CA ILE A 48 -14.74 6.96 -2.54
C ILE A 48 -16.07 6.25 -2.86
N THR A 49 -16.37 5.18 -2.13
CA THR A 49 -17.55 4.33 -2.34
C THR A 49 -18.84 4.96 -1.80
N MET A 50 -18.76 6.01 -0.98
CA MET A 50 -19.90 6.67 -0.32
C MET A 50 -20.80 5.70 0.48
N THR A 51 -20.24 4.61 0.98
CA THR A 51 -20.98 3.61 1.74
C THR A 51 -21.22 4.05 3.18
N LYS A 52 -22.42 3.78 3.69
CA LYS A 52 -22.75 3.96 5.11
C LYS A 52 -22.05 2.91 5.96
N ARG A 53 -21.95 3.19 7.26
CA ARG A 53 -21.33 2.28 8.22
C ARG A 53 -22.15 0.98 8.28
N GLY A 54 -21.54 -0.13 7.85
CA GLY A 54 -22.15 -1.47 7.90
C GLY A 54 -22.63 -2.01 6.55
N GLU A 55 -22.68 -1.20 5.49
CA GLU A 55 -23.12 -1.67 4.16
C GLU A 55 -22.08 -2.55 3.45
N LEU A 56 -20.81 -2.16 3.49
CA LEU A 56 -19.71 -2.93 2.89
C LEU A 56 -18.56 -3.12 3.87
N SER A 57 -18.08 -4.34 3.95
CA SER A 57 -16.84 -4.67 4.65
C SER A 57 -15.65 -3.94 4.03
N TYR A 58 -14.54 -3.88 4.76
CA TYR A 58 -13.33 -3.27 4.21
C TYR A 58 -12.78 -4.04 3.01
N ARG A 59 -12.81 -5.38 3.06
CA ARG A 59 -12.36 -6.25 1.98
C ARG A 59 -13.17 -6.06 0.71
N GLU A 60 -14.50 -6.00 0.81
CA GLU A 60 -15.37 -5.76 -0.36
C GLU A 60 -15.12 -4.39 -0.99
N ARG A 61 -14.89 -3.35 -0.18
CA ARG A 61 -14.54 -2.02 -0.70
C ARG A 61 -13.21 -2.02 -1.44
N LEU A 62 -12.23 -2.79 -0.97
CA LEU A 62 -10.95 -2.95 -1.66
C LEU A 62 -11.10 -3.67 -3.00
N LEU A 63 -11.87 -4.76 -3.03
CA LEU A 63 -12.18 -5.49 -4.27
C LEU A 63 -12.92 -4.61 -5.28
N ALA A 64 -13.92 -3.86 -4.83
CA ALA A 64 -14.68 -2.94 -5.69
C ALA A 64 -13.83 -1.80 -6.27
N LEU A 65 -12.77 -1.39 -5.57
CA LEU A 65 -11.87 -0.33 -6.00
C LEU A 65 -10.60 -0.86 -6.67
N ASP A 66 -10.43 -2.17 -6.77
CA ASP A 66 -9.21 -2.82 -7.25
C ASP A 66 -7.96 -2.23 -6.55
N LEU A 67 -7.95 -2.34 -5.22
CA LEU A 67 -6.88 -1.83 -4.35
C LEU A 67 -6.38 -2.92 -3.40
N LEU A 68 -5.07 -3.04 -3.28
CA LEU A 68 -4.41 -3.82 -2.22
C LEU A 68 -4.41 -3.03 -0.90
N PRO A 69 -4.43 -3.70 0.26
CA PRO A 69 -4.12 -3.04 1.53
C PRO A 69 -2.73 -2.39 1.47
N LEU A 70 -2.59 -1.20 2.06
CA LEU A 70 -1.36 -0.40 1.98
C LEU A 70 -0.15 -1.11 2.57
N THR A 71 -0.35 -1.96 3.58
CA THR A 71 0.72 -2.78 4.16
C THR A 71 1.34 -3.72 3.12
N TYR A 72 0.51 -4.48 2.40
CA TYR A 72 0.99 -5.39 1.35
C TYR A 72 1.57 -4.64 0.16
N ASP A 73 1.01 -3.48 -0.18
CA ASP A 73 1.55 -2.61 -1.25
C ASP A 73 2.95 -2.07 -0.90
N GLY A 74 3.26 -1.92 0.40
CA GLY A 74 4.60 -1.62 0.90
C GLY A 74 5.55 -2.81 0.72
N GLU A 75 5.16 -3.99 1.19
CA GLU A 75 5.97 -5.22 1.05
C GLU A 75 6.32 -5.53 -0.41
N VAL A 76 5.36 -5.37 -1.32
CA VAL A 76 5.59 -5.57 -2.77
C VAL A 76 6.60 -4.55 -3.30
N ARG A 77 6.54 -3.28 -2.84
CA ARG A 77 7.49 -2.26 -3.25
C ARG A 77 8.90 -2.52 -2.70
N ASP A 78 9.01 -2.98 -1.46
CA ASP A 78 10.28 -3.39 -0.87
C ASP A 78 10.91 -4.55 -1.66
N LEU A 79 10.12 -5.55 -2.04
CA LEU A 79 10.58 -6.64 -2.91
C LEU A 79 11.03 -6.13 -4.29
N VAL A 80 10.24 -5.26 -4.93
CA VAL A 80 10.60 -4.67 -6.23
C VAL A 80 11.89 -3.86 -6.11
N TYR A 81 12.05 -3.09 -5.03
CA TYR A 81 13.26 -2.32 -4.76
C TYR A 81 14.46 -3.23 -4.52
N PHE A 82 14.30 -4.31 -3.75
CA PHE A 82 15.33 -5.32 -3.52
C PHE A 82 15.80 -5.96 -4.84
N PHE A 83 14.88 -6.45 -5.66
CA PHE A 83 15.21 -7.06 -6.96
C PHE A 83 15.89 -6.07 -7.92
N LYS A 84 15.42 -4.82 -7.95
CA LYS A 84 16.07 -3.78 -8.75
C LYS A 84 17.49 -3.52 -8.24
N SER A 85 17.66 -3.35 -6.93
CA SER A 85 18.96 -3.05 -6.32
C SER A 85 19.94 -4.21 -6.47
N PHE A 86 19.47 -5.45 -6.40
CA PHE A 86 20.26 -6.65 -6.64
C PHE A 86 20.89 -6.68 -8.04
N SER A 87 20.23 -6.07 -9.04
CA SER A 87 20.81 -5.96 -10.39
C SER A 87 21.96 -4.94 -10.47
N TYR A 88 22.11 -4.06 -9.48
CA TYR A 88 23.13 -3.00 -9.45
C TYR A 88 24.21 -3.22 -8.38
N ILE A 89 23.94 -4.05 -7.37
CA ILE A 89 24.82 -4.29 -6.24
C ILE A 89 25.06 -5.79 -6.15
N ASP A 90 26.34 -6.18 -6.18
CA ASP A 90 26.80 -7.56 -6.06
C ASP A 90 26.66 -8.03 -4.59
N VAL A 91 25.41 -8.25 -4.16
CA VAL A 91 25.10 -8.71 -2.80
C VAL A 91 25.15 -10.22 -2.80
N ASN A 92 26.07 -10.83 -2.05
CA ASN A 92 26.13 -12.27 -1.91
C ASN A 92 24.91 -12.77 -1.10
N THR A 93 23.93 -13.34 -1.79
CA THR A 93 22.67 -13.85 -1.21
C THR A 93 22.65 -15.36 -1.00
N ASP A 94 23.74 -16.07 -1.30
CA ASP A 94 23.79 -17.54 -1.27
C ASP A 94 23.48 -18.12 0.13
N ASN A 95 23.76 -17.36 1.19
CA ASN A 95 23.47 -17.76 2.57
C ASN A 95 22.03 -17.45 3.02
N TYR A 96 21.24 -16.71 2.22
CA TYR A 96 19.93 -16.19 2.62
C TYR A 96 18.78 -16.66 1.72
N VAL A 97 19.06 -17.11 0.49
CA VAL A 97 18.05 -17.55 -0.47
C VAL A 97 18.41 -18.94 -1.00
N SER A 98 17.66 -19.96 -0.59
CA SER A 98 17.72 -21.31 -1.15
C SER A 98 16.66 -21.47 -2.24
N PHE A 99 17.07 -21.85 -3.46
CA PHE A 99 16.18 -22.17 -4.59
C PHE A 99 15.70 -23.61 -4.55
#